data_AF-A0A350W1J9-F1
#
_entry.id   AF-A0A350W1J9-F1
#
_cell.length_a   1.000
_cell.length_b   1.000
_cell.length_c   1.000
_cell.angle_alpha   90.00
_cell.angle_beta   90.00
_cell.angle_gamma   90.00
#
_symmetry.space_group_name_H-M   'P 1'
#
loop_
_entity.id
_entity.type
_entity.pdbx_description
1 polymer ?
#
loop_
_entity_poly.entity_id
_entity_poly.type
_entity_poly.pdbx_seq_one_letter_code
_entity_poly.pdbx_strand_id
1 'polypeptide(L)'
;MNDAGNGITEQAAAHEEEKKKKQLSRVREIERTIVKTYRKDIWGRFVKAVERYELINDGDCIAVCVSGGKDSALLAKLIQLYHRYGVKKFDVKFLSMDPGYSEFNRQRVESNAKLLDIPLQIFSTNVFEAVDDTSTSPCFICARMRRGYLYRRAKELGCNKIALGHHYDDVIETILMSMLYGAQVQTMMPKLPSDNVEGMELIRPLYLVRERDVIAWADYNGLEFLRCACSATQNLDNKAFTTKRAEIKKLIATLKETNPLVESNIFGSVENVNLRKIIGYQKDGQRRTFLDDYPGHDGG
;
A
#
# COMPACT_ATOMS: atom_id res chain seq x y z
N MET A 1 -34.19 4.89 50.20
CA MET A 1 -33.85 3.90 49.16
C MET A 1 -33.44 4.66 47.92
N ASN A 2 -32.40 4.18 47.23
CA ASN A 2 -31.76 4.70 46.01
C ASN A 2 -30.52 5.57 46.24
N ASP A 3 -29.38 4.91 46.49
CA ASP A 3 -28.04 5.45 46.17
C ASP A 3 -27.10 4.37 45.56
N ALA A 4 -27.65 3.22 45.16
CA ALA A 4 -26.86 2.09 44.63
C ALA A 4 -26.65 2.13 43.10
N GLY A 5 -27.25 3.10 42.40
CA GLY A 5 -27.21 3.19 40.94
C GLY A 5 -26.00 3.96 40.37
N ASN A 6 -25.36 4.82 41.16
CA ASN A 6 -24.31 5.73 40.68
C ASN A 6 -22.88 5.15 40.77
N GLY A 7 -22.66 4.17 41.66
CA GLY A 7 -21.33 3.56 41.86
C GLY A 7 -20.92 2.53 40.80
N ILE A 8 -21.90 1.92 40.10
CA ILE A 8 -21.64 0.92 39.04
C ILE A 8 -21.19 1.60 37.74
N THR A 9 -21.72 2.77 37.44
CA THR A 9 -21.36 3.59 36.27
C THR A 9 -19.98 4.24 36.41
N GLU A 10 -19.59 4.69 37.60
CA GLU A 10 -18.24 5.24 37.86
C GLU A 10 -17.13 4.18 37.80
N GLN A 11 -17.37 2.98 38.32
CA GLN A 11 -16.40 1.88 38.24
C GLN A 11 -16.21 1.38 36.80
N ALA A 12 -17.28 1.29 36.01
CA ALA A 12 -17.20 0.93 34.60
C ALA A 12 -16.42 1.99 33.79
N ALA A 13 -16.67 3.28 34.03
CA ALA A 13 -15.97 4.38 33.38
C ALA A 13 -14.46 4.40 33.73
N ALA A 14 -14.12 4.21 35.02
CA ALA A 14 -12.73 4.16 35.46
C ALA A 14 -11.96 2.98 34.83
N HIS A 15 -12.58 1.81 34.77
CA HIS A 15 -12.00 0.62 34.12
C HIS A 15 -11.80 0.82 32.61
N GLU A 16 -12.75 1.47 31.94
CA GLU A 16 -12.64 1.81 30.52
C GLU A 16 -11.54 2.84 30.24
N GLU A 17 -11.38 3.83 31.12
CA GLU A 17 -10.31 4.82 31.05
C GLU A 17 -8.92 4.20 31.26
N GLU A 18 -8.78 3.27 32.22
CA GLU A 18 -7.53 2.55 32.46
C GLU A 18 -7.16 1.66 31.26
N LYS A 19 -8.15 0.97 30.67
CA LYS A 19 -7.96 0.17 29.45
C LYS A 19 -7.49 1.04 28.28
N LYS A 20 -8.08 2.23 28.12
CA LYS A 20 -7.67 3.21 27.10
C LYS A 20 -6.24 3.72 27.33
N LYS A 21 -5.84 4.00 28.58
CA LYS A 21 -4.46 4.41 28.93
C LYS A 21 -3.45 3.31 28.58
N LYS A 22 -3.72 2.05 28.93
CA LYS A 22 -2.87 0.90 28.58
C LYS A 22 -2.75 0.73 27.06
N GLN A 23 -3.87 0.84 26.34
CA GLN A 23 -3.87 0.77 24.87
C GLN A 23 -3.04 1.89 24.25
N LEU A 24 -3.20 3.14 24.69
CA LEU A 24 -2.41 4.26 24.20
C LEU A 24 -0.92 4.10 24.53
N SER A 25 -0.58 3.51 25.67
CA SER A 25 0.80 3.11 25.98
C SER A 25 1.33 2.12 24.94
N ARG A 26 0.56 1.07 24.63
CA ARG A 26 0.94 0.07 23.62
C ARG A 26 1.12 0.68 22.24
N VAL A 27 0.22 1.56 21.81
CA VAL A 27 0.33 2.28 20.53
C VAL A 27 1.62 3.09 20.48
N ARG A 28 1.96 3.81 21.56
CA ARG A 28 3.19 4.61 21.65
C ARG A 28 4.44 3.73 21.63
N GLU A 29 4.41 2.55 22.24
CA GLU A 29 5.50 1.57 22.13
C GLU A 29 5.71 1.13 20.68
N ILE A 30 4.63 0.74 20.00
CA ILE A 30 4.68 0.33 18.58
C ILE A 30 5.20 1.48 17.71
N GLU A 31 4.67 2.69 17.87
CA GLU A 31 5.14 3.91 17.18
C GLU A 31 6.63 4.18 17.47
N ARG A 32 7.09 3.96 18.70
CA ARG A 32 8.49 4.12 19.11
C ARG A 32 9.41 3.14 18.37
N THR A 33 8.96 1.92 18.08
CA THR A 33 9.76 0.96 17.29
C THR A 33 10.03 1.47 15.88
N ILE A 34 9.07 2.15 15.25
CA ILE A 34 9.23 2.73 13.90
C ILE A 34 10.32 3.82 13.89
N VAL A 35 10.29 4.72 14.88
CA VAL A 35 11.18 5.89 14.90
C VAL A 35 12.54 5.64 15.56
N LYS A 36 12.68 4.55 16.33
CA LYS A 36 13.95 4.15 16.99
C LYS A 36 14.54 2.88 16.36
N THR A 37 13.91 1.72 16.57
CA THR A 37 14.43 0.42 16.13
C THR A 37 14.54 0.32 14.61
N TYR A 38 13.47 0.67 13.89
CA TYR A 38 13.39 0.64 12.43
C TYR A 38 13.56 2.01 11.79
N ARG A 39 14.29 2.91 12.47
CA ARG A 39 14.47 4.31 12.04
C ARG A 39 15.06 4.40 10.64
N LYS A 40 16.13 3.63 10.37
CA LYS A 40 16.84 3.68 9.09
C LYS A 40 16.06 3.00 7.98
N ASP A 41 15.53 1.82 8.25
CA ASP A 41 15.00 0.92 7.22
C ASP A 41 13.53 1.18 6.88
N ILE A 42 12.75 1.71 7.83
CA ILE A 42 11.35 2.08 7.61
C ILE A 42 11.20 3.60 7.60
N TRP A 43 11.36 4.28 8.75
CA TRP A 43 11.01 5.71 8.88
C TRP A 43 11.81 6.58 7.89
N GLY A 44 13.13 6.42 7.87
CA GLY A 44 14.02 7.19 6.99
C GLY A 44 13.76 6.92 5.51
N ARG A 45 13.40 5.69 5.14
CA ARG A 45 13.06 5.34 3.75
C ARG A 45 11.69 5.89 3.34
N PHE A 46 10.71 5.83 4.23
CA PHE A 46 9.40 6.44 4.04
C PHE A 46 9.54 7.95 3.84
N VAL A 47 10.23 8.67 4.74
CA VAL A 47 10.45 10.12 4.60
C VAL A 47 11.21 10.41 3.31
N LYS A 48 12.27 9.65 3.00
CA LYS A 48 13.01 9.81 1.74
C LYS A 48 12.12 9.64 0.51
N ALA A 49 11.19 8.69 0.52
CA ALA A 49 10.26 8.50 -0.60
C ALA A 49 9.26 9.65 -0.71
N VAL A 50 8.71 10.11 0.43
CA VAL A 50 7.79 11.25 0.48
C VAL A 50 8.42 12.50 -0.10
N GLU A 51 9.65 12.84 0.31
CA GLU A 51 10.35 14.02 -0.17
C GLU A 51 10.86 13.85 -1.61
N ARG A 52 11.52 12.73 -1.94
CA ARG A 52 12.12 12.50 -3.28
C ARG A 52 11.10 12.56 -4.41
N TYR A 53 9.89 12.07 -4.17
CA TYR A 53 8.84 11.98 -5.19
C TYR A 53 7.70 12.97 -4.93
N GLU A 54 7.85 13.89 -3.97
CA GLU A 54 6.86 14.90 -3.60
C GLU A 54 5.46 14.28 -3.43
N LEU A 55 5.38 13.22 -2.63
CA LEU A 55 4.16 12.43 -2.47
C LEU A 55 3.11 13.16 -1.62
N ILE A 56 3.55 14.02 -0.70
CA ILE A 56 2.71 14.75 0.24
C ILE A 56 3.15 16.23 0.23
N ASN A 57 2.19 17.11 -0.02
CA ASN A 57 2.34 18.56 -0.09
C ASN A 57 1.40 19.24 0.91
N ASP A 58 1.68 20.52 1.18
CA ASP A 58 0.82 21.33 2.04
C ASP A 58 -0.56 21.51 1.38
N GLY A 59 -1.61 21.37 2.19
CA GLY A 59 -3.01 21.46 1.76
C GLY A 59 -3.59 20.17 1.17
N ASP A 60 -2.81 19.08 1.06
CA ASP A 60 -3.35 17.79 0.60
C ASP A 60 -4.41 17.24 1.59
N CYS A 61 -5.38 16.51 1.06
CA CYS A 61 -6.27 15.65 1.83
C CYS A 61 -6.10 14.21 1.34
N ILE A 62 -5.51 13.36 2.18
CA ILE A 62 -5.04 12.03 1.80
C ILE A 62 -5.95 10.94 2.36
N ALA A 63 -6.50 10.10 1.48
CA ALA A 63 -7.13 8.84 1.87
C ALA A 63 -6.08 7.72 1.97
N VAL A 64 -5.84 7.19 3.16
CA VAL A 64 -5.00 6.00 3.37
C VAL A 64 -5.86 4.74 3.32
N CYS A 65 -5.58 3.86 2.36
CA CYS A 65 -6.34 2.63 2.18
C CYS A 65 -5.78 1.50 3.05
N VAL A 66 -6.53 1.10 4.07
CA VAL A 66 -6.16 0.02 5.01
C VAL A 66 -6.88 -1.26 4.59
N SER A 67 -6.15 -2.21 4.03
CA SER A 67 -6.70 -3.47 3.50
C SER A 67 -6.79 -4.59 4.54
N GLY A 68 -6.30 -4.36 5.76
CA GLY A 68 -6.15 -5.37 6.80
C GLY A 68 -4.80 -6.11 6.79
N GLY A 69 -3.98 -5.88 5.76
CA GLY A 69 -2.63 -6.44 5.64
C GLY A 69 -1.55 -5.58 6.30
N LYS A 70 -0.42 -6.21 6.60
CA LYS A 70 0.75 -5.62 7.28
C LYS A 70 1.23 -4.31 6.65
N ASP A 71 1.30 -4.25 5.32
CA ASP A 71 1.87 -3.12 4.59
C ASP A 71 0.97 -1.88 4.70
N SER A 72 -0.34 -2.09 4.59
CA SER A 72 -1.34 -1.02 4.73
C SER A 72 -1.45 -0.49 6.17
N ALA A 73 -1.27 -1.37 7.16
CA ALA A 73 -1.26 -0.99 8.57
C ALA A 73 0.00 -0.18 8.93
N LEU A 74 1.17 -0.61 8.44
CA LEU A 74 2.40 0.15 8.62
C LEU A 74 2.31 1.52 7.93
N LEU A 75 1.80 1.58 6.70
CA LEU A 75 1.57 2.83 5.99
C LEU A 75 0.68 3.78 6.81
N ALA A 76 -0.41 3.27 7.39
CA ALA A 76 -1.29 4.08 8.22
C ALA A 76 -0.55 4.69 9.43
N LYS A 77 0.27 3.90 10.13
CA LYS A 77 1.08 4.40 11.25
C LYS A 77 2.12 5.41 10.82
N LEU A 78 2.78 5.20 9.69
CA LEU A 78 3.76 6.14 9.14
C LEU A 78 3.12 7.49 8.79
N ILE A 79 1.94 7.46 8.16
CA ILE A 79 1.20 8.69 7.86
C ILE A 79 0.72 9.38 9.14
N GLN A 80 0.23 8.66 10.16
CA GLN A 80 -0.11 9.28 11.45
C GLN A 80 1.10 9.95 12.12
N LEU A 81 2.27 9.31 12.09
CA LEU A 81 3.50 9.87 12.64
C LEU A 81 3.98 11.09 11.85
N TYR A 82 3.91 11.03 10.52
CA TYR A 82 4.29 12.14 9.65
C TYR A 82 3.30 13.30 9.72
N HIS A 83 2.00 13.04 9.88
CA HIS A 83 1.00 14.06 10.15
C HIS A 83 1.26 14.77 11.48
N ARG A 84 1.67 14.03 12.52
CA ARG A 84 1.92 14.58 13.86
C ARG A 84 3.23 15.37 13.98
N TYR A 85 4.30 14.89 13.33
CA TYR A 85 5.67 15.39 13.53
C TYR A 85 6.39 15.83 12.26
N GLY A 86 5.80 15.59 11.09
CA GLY A 86 6.36 15.98 9.81
C GLY A 86 6.23 17.48 9.54
N VAL A 87 6.88 17.92 8.47
CA VAL A 87 6.95 19.34 8.09
C VAL A 87 5.71 19.81 7.32
N LYS A 88 5.01 18.90 6.64
CA LYS A 88 3.85 19.21 5.80
C LYS A 88 2.56 19.31 6.61
N LYS A 89 1.69 20.26 6.23
CA LYS A 89 0.35 20.44 6.78
C LYS A 89 -0.68 19.90 5.80
N PHE A 90 -1.27 18.76 6.14
CA PHE A 90 -2.23 18.05 5.28
C PHE A 90 -3.29 17.38 6.15
N ASP A 91 -4.45 17.09 5.56
CA ASP A 91 -5.50 16.29 6.19
C ASP A 91 -5.36 14.81 5.81
N VAL A 92 -5.80 13.93 6.70
CA VAL A 92 -5.78 12.49 6.46
C VAL A 92 -7.08 11.81 6.87
N LYS A 93 -7.57 10.90 6.01
CA LYS A 93 -8.68 9.99 6.27
C LYS A 93 -8.20 8.54 6.12
N PHE A 94 -8.59 7.65 7.01
CA PHE A 94 -8.24 6.23 6.93
C PHE A 94 -9.46 5.44 6.49
N LEU A 95 -9.36 4.74 5.37
CA LEU A 95 -10.48 4.05 4.74
C LEU A 95 -10.18 2.56 4.62
N SER A 96 -11.17 1.73 4.93
CA SER A 96 -11.19 0.33 4.53
C SER A 96 -12.45 0.08 3.72
N MET A 97 -12.28 -0.58 2.58
CA MET A 97 -13.40 -1.04 1.77
C MET A 97 -13.60 -2.50 2.09
N ASP A 98 -14.78 -2.84 2.60
CA ASP A 98 -15.24 -4.20 2.79
C ASP A 98 -15.88 -4.70 1.49
N PRO A 99 -15.24 -5.63 0.75
CA PRO A 99 -15.76 -6.20 -0.49
C PRO A 99 -16.83 -7.28 -0.28
N GLY A 100 -17.14 -7.66 0.96
CA GLY A 100 -17.89 -8.86 1.32
C GLY A 100 -17.09 -9.78 2.25
N TYR A 101 -16.38 -9.22 3.24
CA TYR A 101 -15.60 -9.99 4.21
C TYR A 101 -16.48 -10.95 5.01
N SER A 102 -15.91 -12.11 5.36
CA SER A 102 -16.47 -12.91 6.44
C SER A 102 -16.43 -12.13 7.75
N GLU A 103 -17.30 -12.46 8.69
CA GLU A 103 -17.35 -11.81 10.01
C GLU A 103 -15.99 -11.85 10.71
N PHE A 104 -15.29 -12.97 10.64
CA PHE A 104 -13.93 -13.12 11.18
C PHE A 104 -12.93 -12.15 10.55
N ASN A 105 -12.93 -12.00 9.22
CA ASN A 105 -12.04 -11.09 8.52
C ASN A 105 -12.37 -9.64 8.89
N ARG A 106 -13.66 -9.29 8.95
CA ARG A 106 -14.12 -7.96 9.35
C ARG A 106 -13.67 -7.60 10.76
N GLN A 107 -13.89 -8.50 11.73
CA GLN A 107 -13.44 -8.32 13.11
C GLN A 107 -11.92 -8.18 13.23
N ARG A 108 -11.15 -8.90 12.41
CA ARG A 108 -9.67 -8.78 12.41
C ARG A 108 -9.19 -7.41 11.90
N VAL A 109 -9.84 -6.84 10.88
CA VAL A 109 -9.53 -5.47 10.41
C VAL A 109 -9.84 -4.45 11.51
N GLU A 110 -11.01 -4.55 12.14
CA GLU A 110 -11.46 -3.65 13.20
C GLU A 110 -10.59 -3.75 14.46
N SER A 111 -10.23 -4.96 14.87
CA SER A 111 -9.39 -5.19 16.05
C SER A 111 -7.97 -4.67 15.86
N ASN A 112 -7.37 -4.86 14.68
CA ASN A 112 -6.07 -4.29 14.34
C ASN A 112 -6.11 -2.76 14.26
N ALA A 113 -7.15 -2.19 13.65
CA ALA A 113 -7.32 -0.74 13.61
C ALA A 113 -7.43 -0.15 15.02
N LYS A 114 -8.20 -0.80 15.90
CA LYS A 114 -8.31 -0.42 17.31
C LYS A 114 -6.98 -0.54 18.03
N LEU A 115 -6.30 -1.68 17.93
CA LEU A 115 -5.00 -1.92 18.58
C LEU A 115 -3.95 -0.88 18.18
N LEU A 116 -3.96 -0.46 16.92
CA LEU A 116 -3.03 0.51 16.35
C LEU A 116 -3.48 1.98 16.49
N ASP A 117 -4.66 2.23 17.05
CA ASP A 117 -5.31 3.54 17.15
C ASP A 117 -5.42 4.25 15.79
N ILE A 118 -5.88 3.51 14.79
CA ILE A 118 -6.17 4.01 13.44
C ILE A 118 -7.66 4.38 13.41
N PRO A 119 -8.03 5.65 13.17
CA PRO A 119 -9.43 6.09 13.09
C PRO A 119 -10.04 5.65 11.75
N LEU A 120 -10.23 4.35 11.61
CA LEU A 120 -10.61 3.69 10.38
C LEU A 120 -12.11 3.84 10.10
N GLN A 121 -12.44 4.40 8.94
CA GLN A 121 -13.80 4.40 8.40
C GLN A 121 -13.95 3.22 7.46
N ILE A 122 -14.86 2.32 7.77
CA ILE A 122 -15.12 1.15 6.93
C ILE A 122 -16.44 1.35 6.19
N PHE A 123 -16.44 1.08 4.90
CA PHE A 123 -17.64 1.08 4.07
C PHE A 123 -17.74 -0.23 3.30
N SER A 124 -18.97 -0.73 3.13
CA SER A 124 -19.22 -2.03 2.52
C SER A 124 -19.63 -1.91 1.06
N THR A 125 -19.27 -2.92 0.29
CA THR A 125 -19.56 -3.07 -1.14
C THR A 125 -19.85 -4.55 -1.43
N ASN A 126 -20.46 -4.85 -2.57
CA ASN A 126 -20.77 -6.21 -3.02
C ASN A 126 -19.78 -6.73 -4.08
N VAL A 127 -18.51 -6.31 -4.00
CA VAL A 127 -17.51 -6.66 -5.03
C VAL A 127 -17.30 -8.16 -5.14
N PHE A 128 -17.27 -8.90 -4.04
CA PHE A 128 -17.09 -10.36 -4.08
C PHE A 128 -18.27 -11.08 -4.72
N GLU A 129 -19.50 -10.58 -4.57
CA GLU A 129 -20.69 -11.14 -5.22
C GLU A 129 -20.74 -10.80 -6.72
N ALA A 130 -20.26 -9.61 -7.10
CA ALA A 130 -20.31 -9.11 -8.47
C ALA A 130 -19.22 -9.67 -9.39
N VAL A 131 -18.18 -10.30 -8.83
CA VAL A 131 -17.10 -10.92 -9.61
C VAL A 131 -17.48 -12.37 -9.91
N ASP A 132 -17.76 -12.65 -11.17
CA ASP A 132 -18.05 -14.00 -11.65
C ASP A 132 -16.77 -14.86 -11.70
N ASP A 133 -16.82 -16.02 -11.05
CA ASP A 133 -15.74 -17.02 -11.01
C ASP A 133 -15.46 -17.63 -12.39
N THR A 134 -16.36 -17.46 -13.38
CA THR A 134 -16.13 -17.91 -14.77
C THR A 134 -15.25 -16.97 -15.60
N SER A 135 -14.91 -15.79 -15.07
CA SER A 135 -14.07 -14.83 -15.79
C SER A 135 -12.63 -15.33 -15.95
N THR A 136 -11.97 -14.96 -17.05
CA THR A 136 -10.56 -15.36 -17.31
C THR A 136 -9.56 -14.74 -16.33
N SER A 137 -9.96 -13.70 -15.57
CA SER A 137 -9.11 -13.05 -14.57
C SER A 137 -9.92 -12.39 -13.44
N PRO A 138 -10.54 -13.19 -12.54
CA PRO A 138 -11.42 -12.68 -11.49
C PRO A 138 -10.66 -11.78 -10.51
N CYS A 139 -9.40 -12.11 -10.20
CA CYS A 139 -8.52 -11.29 -9.36
C CYS A 139 -8.26 -9.90 -9.97
N PHE A 140 -8.09 -9.79 -11.29
CA PHE A 140 -7.87 -8.51 -11.95
C PHE A 140 -9.13 -7.64 -11.91
N ILE A 141 -10.31 -8.23 -12.20
CA ILE A 141 -11.60 -7.54 -12.15
C ILE A 141 -11.89 -7.06 -10.73
N CYS A 142 -11.73 -7.94 -9.73
CA CYS A 142 -11.87 -7.60 -8.31
C CYS A 142 -10.97 -6.42 -7.94
N ALA A 143 -9.66 -6.48 -8.23
CA ALA A 143 -8.75 -5.39 -7.92
C ALA A 143 -9.14 -4.07 -8.59
N ARG A 144 -9.64 -4.11 -9.84
CA ARG A 144 -10.12 -2.92 -10.56
C ARG A 144 -11.37 -2.32 -9.92
N MET A 145 -12.35 -3.14 -9.56
CA MET A 145 -13.58 -2.69 -8.90
C MET A 145 -13.29 -2.08 -7.52
N ARG A 146 -12.45 -2.76 -6.72
CA ARG A 146 -12.03 -2.26 -5.40
C ARG A 146 -11.40 -0.87 -5.47
N ARG A 147 -10.50 -0.66 -6.45
CA ARG A 147 -9.91 0.66 -6.69
C ARG A 147 -10.99 1.70 -7.04
N GLY A 148 -11.90 1.38 -7.97
CA GLY A 148 -12.98 2.30 -8.35
C GLY A 148 -13.83 2.76 -7.16
N TYR A 149 -14.25 1.84 -6.28
CA TYR A 149 -15.02 2.17 -5.08
C TYR A 149 -14.23 3.01 -4.07
N LEU A 150 -12.98 2.62 -3.78
CA LEU A 150 -12.09 3.38 -2.90
C LEU A 150 -11.89 4.81 -3.39
N TYR A 151 -11.72 4.99 -4.70
CA TYR A 151 -11.40 6.30 -5.26
C TYR A 151 -12.59 7.24 -5.23
N ARG A 152 -13.79 6.74 -5.56
CA ARG A 152 -15.03 7.50 -5.42
C ARG A 152 -15.28 7.90 -3.97
N ARG A 153 -15.13 6.96 -3.03
CA ARG A 153 -15.32 7.24 -1.61
C ARG A 153 -14.32 8.27 -1.07
N ALA A 154 -13.06 8.19 -1.50
CA ALA A 154 -12.05 9.18 -1.15
C ALA A 154 -12.42 10.57 -1.68
N LYS A 155 -12.88 10.68 -2.93
CA LYS A 155 -13.31 11.96 -3.53
C LYS A 155 -14.50 12.57 -2.79
N GLU A 156 -15.50 11.77 -2.41
CA GLU A 156 -16.64 12.22 -1.59
C GLU A 156 -16.22 12.81 -0.23
N LEU A 157 -15.10 12.33 0.32
CA LEU A 157 -14.54 12.82 1.58
C LEU A 157 -13.61 14.04 1.40
N GLY A 158 -13.54 14.59 0.18
CA GLY A 158 -12.70 15.73 -0.15
C GLY A 158 -11.22 15.38 -0.31
N CYS A 159 -10.86 14.10 -0.44
CA CYS A 159 -9.47 13.72 -0.67
C CYS A 159 -9.05 13.99 -2.12
N ASN A 160 -7.85 14.51 -2.30
CA ASN A 160 -7.18 14.67 -3.61
C ASN A 160 -6.10 13.59 -3.84
N LYS A 161 -5.74 12.82 -2.81
CA LYS A 161 -4.74 11.74 -2.91
C LYS A 161 -5.20 10.44 -2.26
N ILE A 162 -4.72 9.32 -2.81
CA ILE A 162 -4.92 7.97 -2.26
C ILE A 162 -3.57 7.31 -2.02
N ALA A 163 -3.28 6.96 -0.77
CA ALA A 163 -2.07 6.29 -0.38
C ALA A 163 -2.26 4.76 -0.32
N LEU A 164 -1.41 4.02 -1.04
CA LEU A 164 -1.40 2.56 -1.06
C LEU A 164 -0.08 2.01 -0.52
N GLY A 165 -0.16 0.89 0.20
CA GLY A 165 0.97 0.23 0.88
C GLY A 165 1.87 -0.61 -0.04
N HIS A 166 2.15 -0.16 -1.26
CA HIS A 166 3.08 -0.86 -2.16
C HIS A 166 4.52 -0.55 -1.77
N HIS A 167 5.31 -1.59 -1.50
CA HIS A 167 6.69 -1.47 -1.05
C HIS A 167 7.70 -1.65 -2.19
N TYR A 168 8.98 -1.42 -1.92
CA TYR A 168 10.06 -1.52 -2.90
C TYR A 168 10.07 -2.87 -3.64
N ASP A 169 9.84 -3.97 -2.91
CA ASP A 169 9.86 -5.31 -3.49
C ASP A 169 8.72 -5.50 -4.53
N ASP A 170 7.53 -4.91 -4.32
CA ASP A 170 6.46 -4.91 -5.32
C ASP A 170 6.90 -4.19 -6.61
N VAL A 171 7.71 -3.15 -6.49
CA VAL A 171 8.20 -2.34 -7.62
C VAL A 171 9.16 -3.17 -8.47
N ILE A 172 10.18 -3.78 -7.87
CA ILE A 172 11.16 -4.60 -8.62
C ILE A 172 10.54 -5.87 -9.20
N GLU A 173 9.56 -6.47 -8.50
CA GLU A 173 8.76 -7.58 -9.02
C GLU A 173 7.98 -7.13 -10.26
N THR A 174 7.33 -5.97 -10.20
CA THR A 174 6.57 -5.41 -11.33
C THR A 174 7.48 -5.11 -12.53
N ILE A 175 8.67 -4.55 -12.31
CA ILE A 175 9.64 -4.27 -13.37
C ILE A 175 10.00 -5.56 -14.12
N LEU A 176 10.42 -6.61 -13.40
CA LEU A 176 10.78 -7.88 -14.03
C LEU A 176 9.57 -8.57 -14.67
N MET A 177 8.40 -8.53 -14.03
CA MET A 177 7.18 -9.09 -14.63
C MET A 177 6.85 -8.41 -15.97
N SER A 178 6.93 -7.07 -16.03
CA SER A 178 6.66 -6.32 -17.26
C SER A 178 7.65 -6.69 -18.37
N MET A 179 8.92 -6.90 -18.02
CA MET A 179 9.96 -7.23 -18.99
C MET A 179 9.84 -8.67 -19.49
N LEU A 180 9.70 -9.64 -18.58
CA LEU A 180 9.77 -11.07 -18.89
C LEU A 180 8.46 -11.63 -19.43
N TYR A 181 7.31 -11.08 -19.02
CA TYR A 181 5.99 -11.58 -19.45
C TYR A 181 5.19 -10.56 -20.26
N GLY A 182 5.53 -9.27 -20.19
CA GLY A 182 4.83 -8.20 -20.92
C GLY A 182 5.60 -7.64 -22.11
N ALA A 183 6.87 -8.03 -22.32
CA ALA A 183 7.77 -7.45 -23.31
C ALA A 183 7.86 -5.91 -23.22
N GLN A 184 7.77 -5.36 -22.01
CA GLN A 184 7.75 -3.94 -21.72
C GLN A 184 8.76 -3.59 -20.63
N VAL A 185 9.39 -2.42 -20.74
CA VAL A 185 10.17 -1.84 -19.65
C VAL A 185 9.29 -0.80 -18.96
N GLN A 186 8.59 -1.22 -17.92
CA GLN A 186 7.68 -0.36 -17.14
C GLN A 186 7.88 -0.59 -15.65
N THR A 187 7.49 0.41 -14.85
CA THR A 187 7.54 0.34 -13.40
C THR A 187 6.21 0.76 -12.80
N MET A 188 6.02 0.38 -11.54
CA MET A 188 4.97 0.96 -10.74
C MET A 188 5.39 2.39 -10.37
N MET A 189 4.75 3.44 -10.87
CA MET A 189 5.18 4.83 -10.56
C MET A 189 5.05 5.16 -9.07
N PRO A 190 5.86 6.05 -8.47
CA PRO A 190 5.71 6.45 -7.08
C PRO A 190 4.43 7.27 -6.83
N LYS A 191 4.05 8.10 -7.82
CA LYS A 191 2.76 8.79 -7.90
C LYS A 191 2.22 8.82 -9.34
N LEU A 192 0.91 8.87 -9.52
CA LEU A 192 0.26 9.00 -10.84
C LEU A 192 -1.17 9.55 -10.71
N PRO A 193 -1.66 10.33 -11.69
CA PRO A 193 -3.07 10.73 -11.73
C PRO A 193 -3.97 9.51 -11.88
N SER A 194 -5.20 9.60 -11.36
CA SER A 194 -6.23 8.60 -11.59
C SER A 194 -6.85 8.77 -12.97
N ASP A 195 -6.88 7.70 -13.75
CA ASP A 195 -7.58 7.69 -15.05
C ASP A 195 -9.11 7.80 -14.92
N ASN A 196 -9.66 7.43 -13.75
CA ASN A 196 -11.11 7.25 -13.57
C ASN A 196 -11.76 8.29 -12.65
N VAL A 197 -10.96 9.04 -11.89
CA VAL A 197 -11.45 10.00 -10.90
C VAL A 197 -10.66 11.29 -11.05
N GLU A 198 -11.26 12.25 -11.75
CA GLU A 198 -10.65 13.56 -11.98
C GLU A 198 -10.23 14.24 -10.68
N GLY A 199 -9.02 14.80 -10.68
CA GLY A 199 -8.42 15.49 -9.54
C GLY A 199 -7.84 14.57 -8.45
N MET A 200 -7.88 13.24 -8.64
CA MET A 200 -7.33 12.27 -7.71
C MET A 200 -5.95 11.78 -8.15
N GLU A 201 -4.99 11.73 -7.23
CA GLU A 201 -3.67 11.14 -7.46
C GLU A 201 -3.46 9.89 -6.57
N LEU A 202 -2.88 8.83 -7.14
CA LEU A 202 -2.42 7.67 -6.39
C LEU A 202 -0.97 7.90 -5.96
N ILE A 203 -0.67 7.74 -4.67
CA ILE A 203 0.70 7.79 -4.11
C ILE A 203 1.11 6.48 -3.43
N ARG A 204 2.40 6.17 -3.43
CA ARG A 204 2.98 4.95 -2.81
C ARG A 204 4.08 5.29 -1.82
N PRO A 205 3.75 5.70 -0.58
CA PRO A 205 4.78 6.18 0.36
C PRO A 205 5.78 5.12 0.84
N LEU A 206 5.47 3.83 0.67
CA LEU A 206 6.40 2.73 0.98
C LEU A 206 7.38 2.42 -0.16
N TYR A 207 7.45 3.23 -1.22
CA TYR A 207 8.22 2.97 -2.46
C TYR A 207 9.68 2.55 -2.25
N LEU A 208 10.31 2.99 -1.15
CA LEU A 208 11.70 2.68 -0.83
C LEU A 208 11.85 1.71 0.36
N VAL A 209 10.77 1.39 1.07
CA VAL A 209 10.73 0.49 2.22
C VAL A 209 10.75 -0.96 1.73
N ARG A 210 11.52 -1.85 2.36
CA ARG A 210 11.55 -3.28 1.98
C ARG A 210 10.49 -4.07 2.72
N GLU A 211 9.93 -5.07 2.06
CA GLU A 211 8.94 -5.97 2.67
C GLU A 211 9.48 -6.67 3.91
N ARG A 212 10.75 -7.12 3.87
CA ARG A 212 11.40 -7.76 5.01
C ARG A 212 11.38 -6.88 6.27
N ASP A 213 11.46 -5.56 6.10
CA ASP A 213 11.48 -4.61 7.21
C ASP A 213 10.05 -4.41 7.74
N VAL A 214 9.04 -4.44 6.87
CA VAL A 214 7.61 -4.46 7.25
C VAL A 214 7.29 -5.72 8.07
N ILE A 215 7.74 -6.88 7.62
CA ILE A 215 7.58 -8.17 8.33
C ILE A 215 8.26 -8.10 9.68
N ALA A 216 9.53 -7.69 9.73
CA ALA A 216 10.28 -7.58 10.98
C ALA A 216 9.59 -6.65 11.98
N TRP A 217 9.04 -5.51 11.53
CA TRP A 217 8.26 -4.61 12.39
C TRP A 217 6.98 -5.26 12.92
N ALA A 218 6.24 -5.98 12.09
CA ALA A 218 5.02 -6.67 12.50
C ALA A 218 5.34 -7.75 13.55
N ASP A 219 6.34 -8.59 13.29
CA ASP A 219 6.77 -9.68 14.16
C ASP A 219 7.30 -9.16 15.50
N TYR A 220 8.15 -8.14 15.48
CA TYR A 220 8.71 -7.52 16.69
C TYR A 220 7.61 -6.98 17.62
N ASN A 221 6.52 -6.51 17.05
CA ASN A 221 5.39 -5.97 17.81
C ASN A 221 4.29 -7.01 18.09
N GLY A 222 4.47 -8.28 17.69
CA GLY A 222 3.49 -9.34 17.86
C GLY A 222 2.16 -9.03 17.17
N LEU A 223 2.22 -8.42 15.98
CA LEU A 223 1.04 -7.98 15.23
C LEU A 223 0.62 -9.06 14.23
N GLU A 224 -0.65 -9.46 14.29
CA GLU A 224 -1.22 -10.44 13.37
C GLU A 224 -2.17 -9.78 12.38
N PHE A 225 -1.79 -9.79 11.09
CA PHE A 225 -2.56 -9.19 10.02
C PHE A 225 -3.28 -10.23 9.17
N LEU A 226 -4.30 -9.78 8.45
CA LEU A 226 -4.95 -10.62 7.45
C LEU A 226 -3.97 -10.91 6.30
N ARG A 227 -3.98 -12.16 5.84
CA ARG A 227 -3.58 -12.48 4.46
C ARG A 227 -4.69 -12.04 3.51
N CYS A 228 -4.57 -12.26 2.21
CA CYS A 228 -5.64 -11.87 1.28
C CYS A 228 -7.00 -12.44 1.75
N ALA A 229 -7.96 -11.55 2.06
CA ALA A 229 -9.24 -11.88 2.70
C ALA A 229 -10.31 -12.41 1.71
N CYS A 230 -9.88 -12.85 0.53
CA CYS A 230 -10.74 -13.47 -0.48
C CYS A 230 -10.79 -14.99 -0.26
N SER A 231 -11.97 -15.59 -0.38
CA SER A 231 -12.19 -17.04 -0.31
C SER A 231 -11.33 -17.80 -1.33
N ALA A 232 -11.13 -17.24 -2.52
CA ALA A 232 -10.27 -17.81 -3.56
C ALA A 232 -8.80 -17.94 -3.12
N THR A 233 -8.32 -17.07 -2.23
CA THR A 233 -6.96 -17.14 -1.68
C THR A 233 -6.84 -17.99 -0.40
N GLN A 234 -7.94 -18.24 0.31
CA GLN A 234 -7.95 -19.13 1.49
C GLN A 234 -7.81 -20.61 1.09
N ASN A 235 -8.26 -20.99 -0.10
CA ASN A 235 -8.08 -22.34 -0.65
C ASN A 235 -6.70 -22.60 -1.30
N LEU A 236 -5.82 -21.59 -1.34
CA LEU A 236 -4.49 -21.70 -1.96
C LEU A 236 -3.44 -22.35 -1.03
N ASP A 237 -3.73 -22.50 0.26
CA ASP A 237 -2.83 -23.21 1.18
C ASP A 237 -2.66 -24.70 0.79
N ASN A 238 -3.57 -25.26 -0.02
CA ASN A 238 -3.58 -26.67 -0.45
C ASN A 238 -3.34 -26.92 -1.95
N LYS A 239 -3.13 -25.89 -2.77
CA LYS A 239 -2.78 -26.05 -4.20
C LYS A 239 -1.57 -25.19 -4.53
N ALA A 240 -0.52 -25.83 -5.04
CA ALA A 240 0.71 -25.24 -5.56
C ALA A 240 0.47 -24.36 -6.80
N PHE A 241 -0.35 -23.31 -6.66
CA PHE A 241 -0.52 -22.28 -7.67
C PHE A 241 0.41 -21.12 -7.31
N THR A 242 1.66 -21.22 -7.74
CA THR A 242 2.62 -20.14 -7.60
C THR A 242 2.19 -19.00 -8.53
N THR A 243 1.81 -17.85 -7.97
CA THR A 243 1.50 -16.69 -8.81
C THR A 243 2.75 -16.24 -9.56
N LYS A 244 2.60 -15.57 -10.72
CA LYS A 244 3.75 -14.99 -11.44
C LYS A 244 4.58 -14.05 -10.58
N ARG A 245 3.94 -13.37 -9.63
CA ARG A 245 4.63 -12.56 -8.63
C ARG A 245 5.51 -13.40 -7.70
N ALA A 246 5.00 -14.53 -7.21
CA ALA A 246 5.79 -15.45 -6.38
C ALA A 246 6.95 -16.11 -7.15
N GLU A 247 6.75 -16.44 -8.44
CA GLU A 247 7.83 -16.92 -9.31
C GLU A 247 8.95 -15.86 -9.44
N ILE A 248 8.60 -14.61 -9.72
CA ILE A 248 9.57 -13.51 -9.85
C ILE A 248 10.27 -13.20 -8.54
N LYS A 249 9.55 -13.23 -7.41
CA LYS A 249 10.16 -13.07 -6.08
C LYS A 249 11.23 -14.12 -5.82
N LYS A 250 10.96 -15.38 -6.15
CA LYS A 250 11.95 -16.47 -6.06
C LYS A 250 13.13 -16.23 -7.00
N LEU A 251 12.87 -15.81 -8.24
CA LEU A 251 13.92 -15.49 -9.21
C LEU A 251 14.85 -14.38 -8.70
N ILE A 252 14.31 -13.28 -8.18
CA ILE A 252 15.10 -12.19 -7.60
C ILE A 252 15.97 -12.70 -6.46
N ALA A 253 15.42 -13.54 -5.57
CA ALA A 253 16.18 -14.14 -4.48
C ALA A 253 17.35 -14.99 -4.99
N THR A 254 17.12 -15.84 -6.00
CA THR A 254 18.19 -16.64 -6.63
C THR A 254 19.24 -15.76 -7.29
N LEU A 255 18.86 -14.72 -8.02
CA LEU A 255 19.82 -13.79 -8.63
C LEU A 255 20.65 -13.03 -7.59
N LYS A 256 20.09 -12.78 -6.41
CA LYS A 256 20.77 -12.08 -5.31
C LYS A 256 21.91 -12.89 -4.71
N GLU A 257 21.85 -14.22 -4.78
CA GLU A 257 22.91 -15.12 -4.31
C GLU A 257 24.23 -14.90 -5.08
N THR A 258 24.15 -14.59 -6.38
CA THR A 258 25.32 -14.33 -7.23
C THR A 258 25.61 -12.86 -7.43
N ASN A 259 24.58 -12.00 -7.40
CA ASN A 259 24.71 -10.56 -7.54
C ASN A 259 23.98 -9.83 -6.38
N PRO A 260 24.71 -9.45 -5.31
CA PRO A 260 24.13 -8.73 -4.18
C PRO A 260 23.46 -7.39 -4.54
N LEU A 261 23.80 -6.81 -5.68
CA LEU A 261 23.27 -5.53 -6.18
C LEU A 261 22.07 -5.70 -7.13
N VAL A 262 21.61 -6.93 -7.39
CA VAL A 262 20.57 -7.19 -8.41
C VAL A 262 19.30 -6.37 -8.16
N GLU A 263 18.84 -6.29 -6.92
CA GLU A 263 17.61 -5.57 -6.58
C GLU A 263 17.74 -4.06 -6.80
N SER A 264 18.90 -3.48 -6.48
CA SER A 264 19.18 -2.06 -6.75
C SER A 264 19.39 -1.79 -8.23
N ASN A 265 19.95 -2.75 -8.97
CA ASN A 265 20.15 -2.63 -10.41
C ASN A 265 18.81 -2.72 -11.17
N ILE A 266 17.90 -3.61 -10.76
CA ILE A 266 16.55 -3.70 -11.33
C ILE A 266 15.82 -2.36 -11.11
N PHE A 267 15.80 -1.86 -9.88
CA PHE A 267 15.17 -0.57 -9.59
C PHE A 267 15.83 0.60 -10.34
N GLY A 268 17.16 0.66 -10.32
CA GLY A 268 17.93 1.70 -11.02
C GLY A 268 17.79 1.65 -12.54
N SER A 269 17.46 0.49 -13.13
CA SER A 269 17.32 0.35 -14.59
C SER A 269 16.19 1.20 -15.18
N VAL A 270 15.15 1.48 -14.38
CA VAL A 270 14.04 2.34 -14.81
C VAL A 270 14.27 3.82 -14.49
N GLU A 271 15.27 4.16 -13.67
CA GLU A 271 15.73 5.54 -13.47
C GLU A 271 16.83 5.94 -14.45
N ASN A 272 17.64 4.98 -14.91
CA ASN A 272 18.83 5.21 -15.74
C ASN A 272 18.61 4.85 -17.22
N VAL A 273 17.59 5.45 -17.83
CA VAL A 273 17.19 5.14 -19.22
C VAL A 273 17.84 6.11 -20.21
N ASN A 274 18.62 5.58 -21.15
CA ASN A 274 19.17 6.35 -22.26
C ASN A 274 18.30 6.17 -23.52
N LEU A 275 17.51 7.20 -23.86
CA LEU A 275 16.60 7.16 -25.01
C LEU A 275 17.32 6.95 -26.36
N ARG A 276 18.61 7.31 -26.48
CA ARG A 276 19.40 7.05 -27.70
C ARG A 276 19.77 5.56 -27.88
N LYS A 277 19.59 4.75 -26.84
CA LYS A 277 19.86 3.30 -26.84
C LYS A 277 18.58 2.47 -26.79
N ILE A 278 17.43 3.08 -27.10
CA ILE A 278 16.13 2.42 -27.16
C ILE A 278 15.65 2.41 -28.61
N ILE A 279 15.24 1.24 -29.10
CA ILE A 279 14.72 1.06 -30.47
C ILE A 279 13.36 1.75 -30.65
N GLY A 280 12.51 1.72 -29.63
CA GLY A 280 11.26 2.46 -29.62
C GLY A 280 10.64 2.56 -28.23
N TYR A 281 9.86 3.59 -28.01
CA TYR A 281 9.21 3.89 -26.73
C TYR A 281 7.83 4.52 -26.95
N GLN A 282 7.02 4.57 -25.91
CA GLN A 282 5.73 5.27 -25.93
C GLN A 282 5.83 6.56 -25.15
N LYS A 283 5.31 7.64 -25.72
CA LYS A 283 5.19 8.95 -25.07
C LYS A 283 3.86 9.57 -25.49
N ASP A 284 3.05 9.98 -24.51
CA ASP A 284 1.76 10.65 -24.73
C ASP A 284 0.81 9.87 -25.66
N GLY A 285 0.78 8.54 -25.51
CA GLY A 285 -0.02 7.63 -26.35
C GLY A 285 0.53 7.39 -27.77
N GLN A 286 1.63 8.03 -28.14
CA GLN A 286 2.29 7.87 -29.44
C GLN A 286 3.49 6.94 -29.33
N ARG A 287 3.63 6.04 -30.31
CA ARG A 287 4.83 5.21 -30.46
C ARG A 287 5.89 6.03 -31.17
N ARG A 288 7.06 6.14 -30.55
CA ARG A 288 8.27 6.72 -31.14
C ARG A 288 9.31 5.64 -31.40
N THR A 289 10.14 5.86 -32.40
CA THR A 289 11.25 4.97 -32.74
C THR A 289 12.55 5.73 -32.87
N PHE A 290 13.68 5.02 -32.86
CA PHE A 290 14.97 5.65 -33.11
C PHE A 290 15.07 6.26 -34.53
N LEU A 291 14.19 5.89 -35.46
CA LEU A 291 14.13 6.44 -36.82
C LEU A 291 13.58 7.88 -36.84
N ASP A 292 12.72 8.23 -35.88
CA ASP A 292 12.05 9.53 -35.84
C ASP A 292 13.04 10.71 -35.73
N ASP A 293 14.19 10.46 -35.10
CA ASP A 293 15.28 11.43 -34.91
C ASP A 293 16.54 11.03 -35.72
N TYR A 294 16.43 10.09 -36.68
CA TYR A 294 17.59 9.58 -37.41
C TYR A 294 18.03 10.55 -38.52
N PRO A 295 19.31 10.97 -38.56
CA PRO A 295 19.79 11.91 -39.57
C PRO A 295 19.55 11.40 -41.00
N GLY A 296 18.93 12.22 -41.84
CA GLY A 296 18.59 11.87 -43.23
C GLY A 296 17.32 11.04 -43.39
N HIS A 297 16.56 10.82 -42.32
CA HIS A 297 15.23 10.25 -42.40
C HIS A 297 14.19 11.39 -42.43
N ASP A 298 13.82 11.83 -43.63
CA ASP A 298 12.68 12.74 -43.79
C ASP A 298 11.41 11.93 -43.47
N GLY A 299 10.76 12.24 -42.34
CA GLY A 299 9.57 11.54 -41.88
C GLY A 299 8.49 11.47 -42.97
N GLY A 300 8.15 10.26 -43.39
CA GLY A 300 7.02 9.96 -44.28
C GLY A 300 5.72 9.81 -43.52
#